data_AF-A0A957UV01-F1
#
_entry.id   AF-A0A957UV01-F1
#
_cell.length_a   1.000
_cell.length_b   1.000
_cell.length_c   1.000
_cell.angle_alpha   90.00
_cell.angle_beta   90.00
_cell.angle_gamma   90.00
#
_symmetry.space_group_name_H-M   'P 1'
#
loop_
_entity.id
_entity.type
_entity.pdbx_description
1 polymer ?
#
loop_
_entity_poly.entity_id
_entity_poly.type
_entity_poly.pdbx_seq_one_letter_code
_entity_poly.pdbx_strand_id
1 'polypeptide(L)'
;MQQAMWLLALVAVFGLLIAVGAALLISRNVVRSVNTVQSAAQSFAAGDLSKRVQIHSGDELESLGNSFNTMADRIQQQIETQRAARRTLEQGTQEISAASSEILAAVSEHTASANQQSAAINQVSATVSEAQASSQQAATKAAEVADLATDALRVGQEGA
;
A
#
# COMPACT_ATOMS: atom_id res chain seq x y z
N MET A 1 90.04 -3.60 -10.05
CA MET A 1 89.20 -3.91 -8.87
C MET A 1 88.41 -2.69 -8.37
N GLN A 2 89.02 -1.55 -8.03
CA GLN A 2 88.30 -0.38 -7.49
C GLN A 2 87.23 0.21 -8.43
N GLN A 3 87.51 0.34 -9.73
CA GLN A 3 86.53 0.86 -10.71
C GLN A 3 85.26 -0.01 -10.82
N ALA A 4 85.41 -1.34 -10.72
CA ALA A 4 84.27 -2.28 -10.74
C ALA A 4 83.38 -2.13 -9.50
N MET A 5 83.96 -1.85 -8.32
CA MET A 5 83.23 -1.63 -7.08
C MET A 5 82.34 -0.38 -7.15
N TRP A 6 82.86 0.72 -7.71
CA TRP A 6 82.10 1.96 -7.87
C TRP A 6 80.95 1.84 -8.87
N LEU A 7 81.17 1.12 -9.99
CA LEU A 7 80.11 0.84 -10.94
C LEU A 7 78.99 0.01 -10.32
N LEU A 8 79.31 -1.03 -9.55
CA LEU A 8 78.31 -1.83 -8.82
C LEU A 8 77.53 -0.98 -7.81
N ALA A 9 78.22 -0.13 -7.05
CA ALA A 9 77.57 0.77 -6.11
C ALA A 9 76.60 1.75 -6.81
N LEU A 10 77.01 2.33 -7.94
CA LEU A 10 76.14 3.22 -8.72
C LEU A 10 74.90 2.51 -9.26
N VAL A 11 75.05 1.29 -9.80
CA VAL A 11 73.92 0.49 -10.28
C VAL A 11 72.98 0.13 -9.14
N ALA A 12 73.51 -0.25 -7.97
CA ALA A 12 72.70 -0.55 -6.79
C ALA A 12 71.92 0.68 -6.30
N VAL A 13 72.56 1.84 -6.23
CA VAL A 13 71.91 3.10 -5.84
C VAL A 13 70.84 3.49 -6.86
N PHE A 14 71.12 3.37 -8.16
CA PHE A 14 70.15 3.68 -9.21
C PHE A 14 68.94 2.73 -9.17
N GLY A 15 69.16 1.43 -8.98
CA GLY A 15 68.10 0.44 -8.79
C GLY A 15 67.24 0.74 -7.56
N LEU A 16 67.87 1.14 -6.45
CA LEU A 16 67.16 1.55 -5.23
C LEU A 16 66.30 2.79 -5.48
N LEU A 17 66.82 3.81 -6.17
CA LEU A 17 66.07 5.02 -6.50
C LEU A 17 64.85 4.72 -7.37
N ILE A 18 64.98 3.83 -8.36
CA ILE A 18 63.85 3.39 -9.20
C ILE A 18 62.82 2.64 -8.35
N ALA A 19 63.26 1.71 -7.50
CA ALA A 19 62.36 0.92 -6.66
C ALA A 19 61.56 1.82 -5.69
N VAL A 20 62.24 2.77 -5.03
CA VAL A 20 61.60 3.75 -4.14
C VAL A 20 60.64 4.66 -4.93
N GLY A 21 61.06 5.15 -6.10
CA GLY A 21 60.22 5.97 -6.96
C GLY A 21 58.94 5.25 -7.40
N ALA A 22 59.06 4.00 -7.85
CA ALA A 22 57.93 3.17 -8.24
C ALA A 22 56.99 2.88 -7.05
N ALA A 23 57.55 2.53 -5.88
CA ALA A 23 56.78 2.27 -4.68
C ALA A 23 55.96 3.50 -4.23
N LEU A 24 56.56 4.69 -4.26
CA LEU A 24 55.88 5.93 -3.92
C LEU A 24 54.76 6.28 -4.92
N LEU A 25 54.99 6.08 -6.21
CA LEU A 25 53.97 6.32 -7.24
C LEU A 25 52.77 5.38 -7.10
N ILE A 26 53.02 4.08 -6.93
CA ILE A 26 51.98 3.07 -6.73
C ILE A 26 51.20 3.37 -5.45
N SER A 27 51.91 3.58 -4.33
CA SER A 27 51.27 3.89 -3.04
C SER A 27 50.38 5.13 -3.14
N ARG A 28 50.86 6.20 -3.79
CA ARG A 28 50.07 7.43 -3.95
C ARG A 28 48.82 7.20 -4.80
N ASN A 29 48.90 6.40 -5.86
CA ASN A 29 47.75 6.09 -6.70
C ASN A 29 46.71 5.25 -5.94
N VAL A 30 47.14 4.21 -5.23
CA VAL A 30 46.25 3.36 -4.42
C VAL A 30 45.52 4.18 -3.37
N VAL A 31 46.25 4.99 -2.58
CA VAL A 31 45.66 5.83 -1.53
C VAL A 31 44.66 6.83 -2.13
N ARG A 32 44.96 7.43 -3.28
CA ARG A 32 44.04 8.37 -3.94
C ARG A 32 42.75 7.69 -4.39
N SER A 33 42.84 6.51 -5.00
CA SER A 33 41.68 5.75 -5.45
C SER A 33 40.80 5.30 -4.28
N VAL A 34 41.40 4.76 -3.22
CA VAL A 34 40.68 4.36 -2.00
C VAL A 34 39.99 5.57 -1.34
N ASN A 35 40.67 6.71 -1.22
CA ASN A 35 40.06 7.93 -0.69
C ASN A 35 38.89 8.44 -1.55
N THR A 36 38.94 8.22 -2.87
CA THR A 36 37.85 8.58 -3.78
C THR A 36 36.60 7.73 -3.50
N VAL A 37 36.77 6.41 -3.34
CA VAL A 37 35.67 5.50 -2.95
C VAL A 37 35.14 5.87 -1.56
N GLN A 38 36.03 6.09 -0.59
CA GLN A 38 35.65 6.48 0.77
C GLN A 38 34.83 7.78 0.79
N SER A 39 35.25 8.80 0.04
CA SER A 39 34.54 10.08 -0.03
C SER A 39 33.15 9.93 -0.66
N ALA A 40 33.03 9.10 -1.70
CA ALA A 40 31.74 8.78 -2.31
C ALA A 40 30.84 8.03 -1.31
N ALA A 41 31.36 7.04 -0.59
CA ALA A 41 30.62 6.31 0.43
C ALA A 41 30.16 7.22 1.58
N GLN A 42 30.99 8.16 2.03
CA GLN A 42 30.61 9.14 3.06
C GLN A 42 29.49 10.08 2.57
N SER A 43 29.57 10.55 1.32
CA SER A 43 28.51 11.36 0.71
C SER A 43 27.20 10.56 0.60
N PHE A 44 27.30 9.29 0.23
CA PHE A 44 26.16 8.37 0.14
C PHE A 44 25.51 8.15 1.52
N ALA A 45 26.31 7.95 2.56
CA ALA A 45 25.84 7.83 3.95
C ALA A 45 25.20 9.13 4.48
N ALA A 46 25.65 10.29 4.00
CA ALA A 46 25.05 11.59 4.30
C ALA A 46 23.75 11.87 3.51
N GLY A 47 23.35 10.97 2.61
CA GLY A 47 22.11 11.06 1.83
C GLY A 47 22.27 11.61 0.41
N ASP A 48 23.49 11.97 -0.01
CA ASP A 48 23.77 12.31 -1.41
C ASP A 48 24.04 11.03 -2.22
N LEU A 49 22.95 10.44 -2.73
CA LEU A 49 22.99 9.22 -3.51
C LEU A 49 23.39 9.44 -4.98
N SER A 50 23.65 10.69 -5.38
CA SER A 50 24.02 11.02 -6.76
C SER A 50 25.51 10.80 -7.05
N LYS A 51 26.34 10.69 -5.99
CA LYS A 51 27.79 10.50 -6.15
C LYS A 51 28.12 9.14 -6.76
N ARG A 52 29.10 9.15 -7.66
CA ARG A 52 29.66 7.96 -8.31
C ARG A 52 31.19 8.04 -8.25
N VAL A 53 31.83 6.89 -8.24
CA VAL A 53 33.29 6.74 -8.27
C VAL A 53 33.74 6.61 -9.73
N GLN A 54 34.75 7.38 -10.12
CA GLN A 54 35.38 7.27 -11.44
C GLN A 54 36.88 7.02 -11.26
N ILE A 55 37.31 5.80 -11.52
CA ILE A 55 38.71 5.35 -11.46
C ILE A 55 39.00 4.69 -12.80
N HIS A 56 40.09 5.08 -13.45
CA HIS A 56 40.51 4.55 -14.75
C HIS A 56 41.95 4.02 -14.62
N SER A 57 42.10 2.90 -13.91
CA SER A 57 43.40 2.27 -13.62
C SER A 57 43.59 0.95 -14.36
N GLY A 58 42.53 0.34 -14.88
CA GLY A 58 42.56 -0.97 -15.54
C GLY A 58 42.83 -2.14 -14.58
N ASP A 59 42.70 -1.92 -13.27
CA ASP A 59 43.04 -2.88 -12.22
C ASP A 59 41.86 -3.09 -11.23
N GLU A 60 42.14 -3.77 -10.12
CA GLU A 60 41.15 -4.08 -9.08
C GLU A 60 40.52 -2.82 -8.44
N LEU A 61 41.21 -1.66 -8.47
CA LEU A 61 40.67 -0.41 -7.93
C LEU A 61 39.58 0.17 -8.81
N GLU A 62 39.70 0.03 -10.13
CA GLU A 62 38.63 0.36 -11.08
C GLU A 62 37.42 -0.56 -10.88
N SER A 63 37.68 -1.87 -10.70
CA SER A 63 36.64 -2.85 -10.38
C SER A 63 35.91 -2.53 -9.06
N LEU A 64 36.63 -2.08 -8.03
CA LEU A 64 36.06 -1.64 -6.76
C LEU A 64 35.15 -0.42 -6.96
N GLY A 65 35.59 0.57 -7.74
CA GLY A 65 34.77 1.74 -8.09
C GLY A 65 33.48 1.36 -8.82
N ASN A 66 33.57 0.45 -9.79
CA ASN A 66 32.43 -0.06 -10.55
C ASN A 66 31.45 -0.83 -9.66
N SER A 67 31.96 -1.64 -8.72
CA SER A 67 31.16 -2.37 -7.74
C SER A 67 30.41 -1.42 -6.81
N PHE A 68 31.08 -0.35 -6.35
CA PHE A 68 30.43 0.71 -5.57
C PHE A 68 29.30 1.39 -6.36
N ASN A 69 29.54 1.74 -7.62
CA ASN A 69 28.53 2.38 -8.47
C ASN A 69 27.30 1.47 -8.67
N THR A 70 27.52 0.17 -8.89
CA THR A 70 26.43 -0.81 -9.01
C THR A 70 25.58 -0.88 -7.74
N MET A 71 26.23 -0.88 -6.57
CA MET A 71 25.53 -0.81 -5.28
C MET A 71 24.75 0.50 -5.14
N ALA A 72 25.37 1.63 -5.50
CA ALA A 72 24.74 2.95 -5.44
C ALA A 72 23.47 3.02 -6.31
N ASP A 73 23.52 2.50 -7.53
CA ASP A 73 22.38 2.44 -8.45
C ASP A 73 21.24 1.60 -7.89
N ARG A 74 21.54 0.43 -7.32
CA ARG A 74 20.53 -0.46 -6.70
C ARG A 74 19.85 0.21 -5.51
N ILE A 75 20.61 0.86 -4.63
CA ILE A 75 20.03 1.55 -3.47
C ILE A 75 19.16 2.73 -3.93
N GLN A 76 19.62 3.51 -4.91
CA GLN A 76 18.83 4.61 -5.45
C GLN A 76 17.50 4.12 -6.06
N GLN A 77 17.54 3.02 -6.83
CA GLN A 77 16.32 2.41 -7.38
C GLN A 77 15.37 1.89 -6.30
N GLN A 78 15.90 1.27 -5.24
CA GLN A 78 15.09 0.81 -4.11
C GLN A 78 14.40 1.98 -3.40
N ILE A 79 15.09 3.10 -3.20
CA ILE A 79 14.52 4.30 -2.57
C ILE A 79 13.42 4.90 -3.45
N GLU A 80 13.62 5.00 -4.76
CA GLU A 80 12.58 5.47 -5.68
C GLU A 80 11.34 4.55 -5.68
N THR A 81 11.57 3.23 -5.66
CA THR A 81 10.48 2.25 -5.53
C THR A 81 9.74 2.40 -4.21
N GLN A 82 10.46 2.59 -3.09
CA GLN A 82 9.86 2.83 -1.78
C GLN A 82 9.05 4.13 -1.74
N ARG A 83 9.55 5.20 -2.38
CA ARG A 83 8.83 6.48 -2.51
C ARG A 83 7.54 6.32 -3.31
N ALA A 84 7.59 5.59 -4.43
CA ALA A 84 6.41 5.29 -5.23
C ALA A 84 5.37 4.50 -4.42
N ALA A 85 5.80 3.44 -3.72
CA ALA A 85 4.92 2.64 -2.87
C ALA A 85 4.26 3.45 -1.75
N ARG A 86 5.01 4.38 -1.11
CA ARG A 86 4.46 5.29 -0.09
C ARG A 86 3.38 6.20 -0.67
N ARG A 87 3.59 6.78 -1.85
CA ARG A 87 2.57 7.61 -2.52
C ARG A 87 1.29 6.83 -2.81
N THR A 88 1.41 5.60 -3.32
CA THR A 88 0.25 4.74 -3.56
C THR A 88 -0.48 4.38 -2.26
N LEU A 89 0.26 4.13 -1.17
CA LEU A 89 -0.34 3.87 0.14
C LEU A 89 -1.07 5.09 0.71
N GLU A 90 -0.49 6.28 0.57
CA GLU A 90 -1.12 7.54 0.97
C GLU A 90 -2.41 7.80 0.19
N GLN A 91 -2.41 7.57 -1.12
CA GLN A 91 -3.60 7.66 -1.98
C GLN A 91 -4.67 6.66 -1.56
N GLY A 92 -4.32 5.37 -1.39
CA GLY A 92 -5.26 4.35 -0.95
C GLY A 92 -5.86 4.64 0.44
N THR A 93 -5.08 5.23 1.33
CA THR A 93 -5.57 5.65 2.67
C THR A 93 -6.61 6.77 2.56
N GLN A 94 -6.42 7.72 1.65
CA GLN A 94 -7.39 8.79 1.38
C GLN A 94 -8.68 8.24 0.78
N GLU A 95 -8.57 7.33 -0.20
CA GLU A 95 -9.73 6.66 -0.81
C GLU A 95 -10.53 5.85 0.21
N ILE A 96 -9.85 5.07 1.06
CA ILE A 96 -10.50 4.31 2.14
C ILE A 96 -11.20 5.25 3.13
N SER A 97 -10.58 6.38 3.47
CA SER A 97 -11.19 7.35 4.39
C SER A 97 -12.47 7.96 3.80
N ALA A 98 -12.44 8.30 2.51
CA ALA A 98 -13.62 8.80 1.79
C ALA A 98 -14.73 7.75 1.73
N ALA A 99 -14.40 6.51 1.33
CA ALA A 99 -15.34 5.41 1.28
C ALA A 99 -15.94 5.09 2.66
N SER A 100 -15.14 5.14 3.73
CA SER A 100 -15.64 4.95 5.10
C SER A 100 -16.64 6.05 5.49
N SER A 101 -16.39 7.31 5.12
CA SER A 101 -17.33 8.41 5.38
C SER A 101 -18.65 8.22 4.64
N GLU A 102 -18.59 7.76 3.39
CA GLU A 102 -19.78 7.47 2.58
C GLU A 102 -20.58 6.29 3.14
N ILE A 103 -19.91 5.21 3.53
CA ILE A 103 -20.54 4.06 4.21
C ILE A 103 -21.23 4.49 5.50
N LEU A 104 -20.60 5.33 6.32
CA LEU A 104 -21.22 5.82 7.56
C LEU A 104 -22.49 6.62 7.27
N ALA A 105 -22.49 7.46 6.23
CA ALA A 105 -23.68 8.18 5.80
C ALA A 105 -24.79 7.22 5.34
N ALA A 106 -24.45 6.23 4.50
CA ALA A 106 -25.39 5.22 4.02
C ALA A 106 -25.98 4.37 5.15
N VAL A 107 -25.16 3.98 6.14
CA VAL A 107 -25.63 3.24 7.33
C VAL A 107 -26.62 4.09 8.15
N SER A 108 -26.37 5.38 8.30
CA SER A 108 -27.30 6.28 8.99
C SER A 108 -28.64 6.38 8.26
N GLU A 109 -28.62 6.50 6.94
CA GLU A 109 -29.82 6.54 6.10
C GLU A 109 -30.60 5.21 6.14
N HIS A 110 -29.88 4.09 6.07
CA HIS A 110 -30.47 2.76 6.18
C HIS A 110 -31.13 2.55 7.55
N THR A 111 -30.53 3.04 8.62
CA THR A 111 -31.12 2.99 9.98
C THR A 111 -32.42 3.78 10.04
N ALA A 112 -32.45 4.98 9.47
CA ALA A 112 -33.66 5.79 9.40
C ALA A 112 -34.77 5.08 8.60
N SER A 113 -34.41 4.52 7.44
CA SER A 113 -35.33 3.75 6.58
C SER A 113 -35.88 2.50 7.27
N ALA A 114 -35.03 1.77 8.01
CA ALA A 114 -35.44 0.59 8.78
C ALA A 114 -36.45 0.96 9.88
N ASN A 115 -36.24 2.07 10.59
CA ASN A 115 -37.19 2.57 11.58
C ASN A 115 -38.55 2.90 10.95
N GLN A 116 -38.54 3.54 9.77
CA GLN A 116 -39.75 3.86 9.03
C GLN A 116 -40.47 2.58 8.54
N GLN A 117 -39.72 1.57 8.13
CA GLN A 117 -40.26 0.27 7.74
C GLN A 117 -40.90 -0.48 8.92
N SER A 118 -40.29 -0.44 10.11
CA SER A 118 -40.91 -0.99 11.32
C SER A 118 -42.23 -0.33 11.65
N ALA A 119 -42.32 1.00 11.52
CA ALA A 119 -43.59 1.72 11.70
C ALA A 119 -44.65 1.29 10.66
N ALA A 120 -44.26 1.16 9.39
CA ALA A 120 -45.15 0.69 8.33
C ALA A 120 -45.63 -0.75 8.58
N ILE A 121 -44.76 -1.65 9.05
CA ILE A 121 -45.13 -3.02 9.43
C ILE A 121 -46.17 -3.02 10.55
N ASN A 122 -45.96 -2.23 11.61
CA ASN A 122 -46.93 -2.12 12.71
C ASN A 122 -48.30 -1.65 12.20
N GLN A 123 -48.32 -0.68 11.28
CA GLN A 123 -49.56 -0.21 10.67
C GLN A 123 -50.22 -1.29 9.81
N VAL A 124 -49.47 -2.01 8.97
CA VAL A 124 -49.98 -3.12 8.16
C VAL A 124 -50.57 -4.23 9.05
N SER A 125 -49.90 -4.59 10.14
CA SER A 125 -50.42 -5.55 11.12
C SER A 125 -51.75 -5.09 11.72
N ALA A 126 -51.89 -3.81 12.05
CA ALA A 126 -53.16 -3.25 12.53
C ALA A 126 -54.26 -3.33 11.46
N THR A 127 -53.96 -2.95 10.21
CA THR A 127 -54.92 -3.05 9.10
C THR A 127 -55.35 -4.50 8.83
N VAL A 128 -54.43 -5.46 8.90
CA VAL A 128 -54.75 -6.89 8.74
C VAL A 128 -55.68 -7.35 9.86
N SER A 129 -55.42 -6.96 11.11
CA SER A 129 -56.27 -7.29 12.24
C SER A 129 -57.69 -6.72 12.09
N GLU A 130 -57.82 -5.46 11.64
CA GLU A 130 -59.11 -4.83 11.36
C GLU A 130 -59.86 -5.52 10.21
N ALA A 131 -59.16 -5.85 9.12
CA ALA A 131 -59.74 -6.55 7.98
C ALA A 131 -60.27 -7.94 8.38
N GLN A 132 -59.54 -8.65 9.23
CA GLN A 132 -59.95 -9.95 9.75
C GLN A 132 -61.18 -9.83 10.66
N ALA A 133 -61.22 -8.84 11.56
CA ALA A 133 -62.38 -8.57 12.41
C ALA A 133 -63.64 -8.21 11.58
N SER A 134 -63.47 -7.37 10.56
CA SER A 134 -64.56 -6.98 9.65
C SER A 134 -65.07 -8.17 8.85
N SER A 135 -64.18 -9.03 8.38
CA SER A 135 -64.54 -10.27 7.66
C SER A 135 -65.34 -11.22 8.56
N GLN A 136 -64.94 -11.37 9.83
CA GLN A 136 -65.67 -12.18 10.80
C GLN A 136 -67.07 -11.61 11.07
N GLN A 137 -67.19 -10.30 11.28
CA GLN A 137 -68.49 -9.64 11.44
C GLN A 137 -69.38 -9.80 10.19
N ALA A 138 -68.82 -9.63 9.00
CA ALA A 138 -69.55 -9.82 7.75
C ALA A 138 -70.05 -11.26 7.60
N ALA A 139 -69.22 -12.26 7.96
CA ALA A 139 -69.61 -13.67 7.97
C ALA A 139 -70.73 -13.94 8.98
N THR A 140 -70.64 -13.41 10.21
CA THR A 140 -71.69 -13.55 11.23
C THR A 140 -73.00 -12.92 10.77
N LYS A 141 -72.96 -11.68 10.24
CA LYS A 141 -74.17 -11.03 9.70
C LYS A 141 -74.75 -11.75 8.51
N ALA A 142 -73.92 -12.27 7.60
CA ALA A 142 -74.39 -13.06 6.47
C ALA A 142 -75.09 -14.33 6.94
N ALA A 143 -74.57 -14.98 7.99
CA ALA A 143 -75.22 -16.13 8.62
C ALA A 143 -76.56 -15.75 9.27
N GLU A 144 -76.62 -14.66 10.03
CA GLU A 144 -77.87 -14.15 10.62
C GLU A 144 -78.93 -13.82 9.56
N VAL A 145 -78.53 -13.18 8.46
CA VAL A 145 -79.43 -12.86 7.34
C VAL A 145 -79.95 -14.13 6.66
N ALA A 146 -79.08 -15.14 6.47
CA ALA A 146 -79.49 -16.42 5.92
C ALA A 146 -80.49 -17.15 6.83
N ASP A 147 -80.27 -17.12 8.15
CA ASP A 147 -81.16 -17.72 9.14
C ASP A 147 -82.54 -17.02 9.14
N LEU A 148 -82.54 -15.68 9.19
CA LEU A 148 -83.76 -14.87 9.12
C LEU A 148 -84.55 -15.10 7.81
N ALA A 149 -83.85 -15.21 6.67
CA ALA A 149 -84.48 -15.51 5.39
C ALA A 149 -85.13 -16.90 5.39
N THR A 150 -84.50 -17.88 6.04
CA THR A 150 -85.02 -19.25 6.17
C THR A 150 -86.28 -19.28 7.04
N ASP A 151 -86.28 -18.55 8.16
CA ASP A 151 -87.45 -18.41 9.03
C ASP A 151 -88.62 -17.69 8.34
N ALA A 152 -88.34 -16.62 7.59
CA ALA A 152 -89.36 -15.91 6.82
C ALA A 152 -90.01 -16.81 5.75
N LEU A 153 -89.23 -17.66 5.07
CA LEU A 153 -89.74 -18.65 4.12
C LEU A 153 -90.63 -19.69 4.81
N ARG A 154 -90.23 -20.20 5.98
CA ARG A 154 -91.01 -21.17 6.76
C ARG A 154 -92.36 -20.60 7.19
N VAL A 155 -92.37 -19.38 7.77
CA VAL A 155 -93.61 -18.69 8.16
C VAL A 155 -94.51 -18.43 6.94
N GLY A 156 -93.92 -18.07 5.79
CA GLY A 156 -94.65 -17.92 4.54
C GLY A 156 -95.29 -19.21 4.02
N GLN A 157 -94.69 -20.38 4.29
CA GLN A 157 -95.24 -21.69 3.92
C GLN A 157 -96.30 -22.20 4.91
N GLU A 158 -96.18 -21.88 6.20
CA GLU A 158 -97.18 -22.23 7.23
C GLU A 158 -98.42 -21.33 7.19
N GLY A 159 -98.30 -20.10 6.67
CA GLY A 159 -99.37 -19.11 6.58
C GLY A 159 -100.21 -19.15 5.30
N ALA A 160 -99.89 -20.03 4.35
CA ALA A 160 -100.61 -20.25 3.09
C ALA A 160 -101.49 -21.49 3.17
#